data_AF-A0A7V6U7R6-F1
#
_entry.id   AF-A0A7V6U7R6-F1
#
_cell.length_a   1.000
_cell.length_b   1.000
_cell.length_c   1.000
_cell.angle_alpha   90.00
_cell.angle_beta   90.00
_cell.angle_gamma   90.00
#
_symmetry.space_group_name_H-M   'P 1'
#
loop_
_entity.id
_entity.type
_entity.pdbx_description
1 polymer ?
#
loop_
_entity_poly.entity_id
_entity_poly.type
_entity_poly.pdbx_seq_one_letter_code
_entity_poly.pdbx_strand_id
1 'polypeptide(L)'
;AMFIDFFTNSIEANKLLLAERGVPISSKIQKSLLPFLGSSQREMFNFIRLAEKNSVPTPPPDPAGANDVIKNIWNPIVEQIMYGKITPDKAAVEFREAVNKRLQEK
;
A
#
# COMPACT_ATOMS: atom_id res chain seq x y z
N ALA A 1 9.95 -2.95 22.33
CA ALA A 1 11.00 -2.25 21.57
C ALA A 1 12.04 -3.22 20.96
N MET A 2 12.65 -4.11 21.75
CA MET A 2 13.74 -5.00 21.27
C MET A 2 13.34 -5.95 20.13
N PHE A 3 12.12 -6.49 20.13
CA PHE A 3 11.69 -7.40 19.06
C PHE A 3 11.54 -6.69 17.71
N ILE A 4 10.94 -5.49 17.68
CA ILE A 4 10.77 -4.72 16.43
C ILE A 4 12.15 -4.36 15.86
N ASP A 5 13.07 -3.92 16.72
CA ASP A 5 14.44 -3.63 16.31
C ASP A 5 15.17 -4.87 15.77
N PHE A 6 15.06 -6.01 16.44
CA PHE A 6 15.58 -7.27 15.91
C PHE A 6 14.98 -7.58 14.53
N PHE A 7 13.67 -7.43 14.38
CA PHE A 7 12.97 -7.73 13.13
C PHE A 7 13.40 -6.81 11.98
N THR A 8 13.60 -5.51 12.23
CA THR A 8 13.89 -4.52 11.17
C THR A 8 15.38 -4.27 10.94
N ASN A 9 16.24 -4.52 11.95
CA ASN A 9 17.65 -4.13 11.94
C ASN A 9 18.65 -5.28 12.17
N SER A 10 18.20 -6.50 12.50
CA SER A 10 19.10 -7.65 12.57
C SER A 10 19.37 -8.24 11.18
N ILE A 11 20.64 -8.36 10.82
CA ILE A 11 21.07 -9.04 9.59
C ILE A 11 20.70 -10.52 9.64
N GLU A 12 20.84 -11.16 10.80
CA GLU A 12 20.51 -12.58 10.96
C GLU A 12 19.03 -12.84 10.69
N ALA A 13 18.15 -12.04 11.31
CA ALA A 13 16.71 -12.14 11.09
C ALA A 13 16.36 -11.89 9.61
N ASN A 14 16.94 -10.85 9.01
CA ASN A 14 16.60 -10.45 7.65
C ASN A 14 17.16 -11.39 6.57
N LYS A 15 18.22 -12.15 6.86
CA LYS A 15 18.67 -13.25 5.99
C LYS A 15 17.66 -14.39 5.93
N LEU A 16 16.90 -14.63 7.01
CA LEU A 16 15.82 -15.62 7.03
C LEU A 16 14.54 -15.08 6.40
N LEU A 17 14.18 -13.83 6.71
CA LEU A 17 12.99 -13.18 6.14
C LEU A 17 13.14 -12.89 4.64
N LEU A 18 14.38 -12.61 4.19
CA LEU A 18 14.75 -12.48 2.78
C LEU A 18 13.82 -11.56 1.96
N ALA A 19 13.45 -10.42 2.57
CA ALA A 19 12.55 -9.41 2.00
C ALA A 19 11.12 -9.92 1.68
N GLU A 20 10.63 -10.93 2.39
CA GLU A 20 9.25 -11.46 2.23
C GLU A 20 8.17 -10.43 2.58
N ARG A 21 8.43 -9.54 3.54
CA ARG A 21 7.55 -8.40 3.88
C ARG A 21 7.89 -7.13 3.11
N GLY A 22 8.43 -7.28 1.90
CA GLY A 22 8.89 -6.18 1.05
C GLY A 22 10.34 -5.76 1.31
N VAL A 23 10.76 -4.69 0.63
CA VAL A 23 12.14 -4.17 0.72
C VAL A 23 12.37 -3.58 2.11
N PRO A 24 13.41 -4.03 2.85
CA PRO A 24 13.68 -3.51 4.19
C PRO A 24 13.94 -2.00 4.21
N ILE A 25 13.35 -1.29 5.18
CA ILE A 25 13.55 0.18 5.34
C ILE A 25 15.01 0.55 5.66
N SER A 26 15.76 -0.38 6.26
CA SER A 26 17.15 -0.17 6.66
C SER A 26 18.08 -0.39 5.47
N SER A 27 18.73 0.67 5.01
CA SER A 27 19.72 0.60 3.91
C SER A 27 20.89 -0.34 4.23
N LYS A 28 21.24 -0.49 5.51
CA LYS A 28 22.23 -1.48 5.98
C LYS A 28 21.76 -2.91 5.70
N ILE A 29 20.50 -3.23 6.04
CA ILE A 29 19.92 -4.54 5.75
C ILE A 29 19.83 -4.77 4.25
N GLN A 30 19.33 -3.80 3.48
CA GLN A 30 19.24 -3.93 2.03
C GLN A 30 20.59 -4.33 1.40
N LYS A 31 21.67 -3.64 1.76
CA LYS A 31 23.04 -3.95 1.29
C LYS A 31 23.47 -5.37 1.66
N SER A 32 23.17 -5.82 2.87
CA SER A 32 23.53 -7.16 3.35
C SER A 32 22.81 -8.29 2.61
N LEU A 33 21.63 -8.01 2.05
CA LEU A 33 20.82 -9.01 1.35
C LEU A 33 21.20 -9.19 -0.12
N LEU A 34 21.83 -8.19 -0.77
CA LEU A 34 22.14 -8.21 -2.21
C LEU A 34 22.77 -9.52 -2.73
N PRO A 35 23.71 -10.18 -2.02
CA PRO A 35 24.30 -11.44 -2.47
C PRO A 35 23.33 -12.64 -2.46
N PHE A 36 22.24 -12.56 -1.69
CA PHE A 36 21.29 -13.65 -1.46
C PHE A 36 20.03 -13.52 -2.30
N LEU A 37 19.81 -12.37 -2.95
CA LEU A 37 18.60 -12.13 -3.73
C LEU A 37 18.57 -12.96 -5.01
N GLY A 38 17.40 -13.50 -5.35
CA GLY A 38 17.11 -14.00 -6.70
C GLY A 38 16.92 -12.87 -7.72
N SER A 39 16.66 -13.21 -8.98
CA SER A 39 16.37 -12.22 -10.03
C SER A 39 15.16 -11.35 -9.70
N SER A 40 14.02 -11.97 -9.39
CA SER A 40 12.78 -11.23 -9.08
C SER A 40 12.92 -10.31 -7.87
N GLN A 41 13.67 -10.73 -6.85
CA GLN A 41 13.92 -9.91 -5.66
C GLN A 41 14.84 -8.72 -5.97
N ARG A 42 15.85 -8.91 -6.84
CA ARG A 42 16.67 -7.79 -7.31
C ARG A 42 15.83 -6.76 -8.08
N GLU A 43 14.92 -7.22 -8.94
CA GLU A 43 13.99 -6.32 -9.65
C GLU A 43 13.08 -5.55 -8.68
N MET A 44 12.54 -6.23 -7.66
CA MET A 44 11.78 -5.57 -6.60
C MET A 44 12.60 -4.47 -5.90
N PHE A 45 13.85 -4.74 -5.54
CA PHE A 45 14.73 -3.75 -4.90
C PHE A 45 15.02 -2.55 -5.82
N ASN A 46 15.25 -2.81 -7.11
CA ASN A 46 15.49 -1.76 -8.09
C ASN A 46 14.24 -0.88 -8.28
N PHE A 47 13.06 -1.49 -8.36
CA PHE A 47 11.80 -0.77 -8.51
C PHE A 47 11.52 0.13 -7.30
N ILE A 48 11.68 -0.39 -6.08
CA ILE A 48 11.48 0.43 -4.86
C ILE A 48 12.48 1.59 -4.82
N ARG A 49 13.74 1.39 -5.19
CA ARG A 49 14.72 2.49 -5.29
C ARG A 49 14.35 3.55 -6.32
N LEU A 50 13.72 3.14 -7.42
CA LEU A 50 13.18 4.09 -8.40
C LEU A 50 12.00 4.85 -7.78
N ALA A 51 11.09 4.17 -7.10
CA ALA A 51 9.94 4.78 -6.44
C ALA A 51 10.37 5.78 -5.35
N GLU A 52 11.34 5.44 -4.50
CA GLU A 52 11.89 6.32 -3.45
C GLU A 52 12.37 7.68 -3.98
N LYS A 53 12.87 7.72 -5.22
CA LYS A 53 13.33 8.97 -5.86
C LYS A 53 12.22 9.78 -6.52
N ASN A 54 11.06 9.16 -6.78
CA ASN A 54 9.99 9.72 -7.61
C ASN A 54 8.63 9.72 -6.87
N SER A 55 8.61 9.44 -5.57
CA SER A 55 7.41 9.41 -4.75
C SER A 55 7.29 10.65 -3.86
N VAL A 56 6.09 10.85 -3.34
CA VAL A 56 5.80 11.81 -2.26
C VAL A 56 5.70 11.06 -0.92
N PRO A 57 5.77 11.76 0.22
CA PRO A 57 5.53 11.13 1.52
C PRO A 57 4.20 10.39 1.58
N THR A 58 4.17 9.28 2.34
CA THR A 58 2.93 8.53 2.59
C THR A 58 1.86 9.45 3.19
N PRO A 59 0.61 9.40 2.69
CA PRO A 59 -0.49 10.18 3.26
C PRO A 59 -0.75 9.80 4.74
N PRO A 60 -1.49 10.63 5.49
CA PRO A 60 -1.93 10.25 6.83
C PRO A 60 -2.77 8.96 6.80
N PRO A 61 -2.90 8.26 7.96
CA PRO A 61 -3.77 7.09 8.06
C PRO A 61 -5.20 7.39 7.61
N ASP A 62 -5.85 6.39 7.03
CA ASP A 62 -7.23 6.50 6.58
C ASP A 62 -8.18 6.91 7.72
N PRO A 63 -9.20 7.74 7.44
CA PRO A 63 -10.18 8.14 8.45
C PRO A 63 -11.06 6.97 8.89
N ALA A 64 -11.70 7.13 10.05
CA ALA A 64 -12.76 6.21 10.47
C ALA A 64 -13.83 6.11 9.38
N GLY A 65 -14.30 4.87 9.11
CA GLY A 65 -15.28 4.61 8.05
C GLY A 65 -14.68 4.38 6.65
N ALA A 66 -13.37 4.52 6.43
CA ALA A 66 -12.75 4.27 5.12
C ALA A 66 -13.00 2.87 4.56
N ASN A 67 -12.98 1.83 5.41
CA ASN A 67 -13.32 0.46 4.99
C ASN A 67 -14.76 0.34 4.48
N ASP A 68 -15.70 1.09 5.07
CA ASP A 68 -17.10 1.09 4.65
C ASP A 68 -17.25 1.82 3.30
N VAL A 69 -16.56 2.95 3.14
CA VAL A 69 -16.46 3.66 1.85
C VAL A 69 -15.98 2.73 0.74
N ILE A 70 -14.92 1.94 0.96
CA ILE A 70 -14.39 1.03 -0.06
C ILE A 70 -15.40 -0.08 -0.38
N LYS A 71 -15.91 -0.76 0.66
CA LYS A 71 -16.72 -1.98 0.47
C LYS A 71 -18.13 -1.69 -0.02
N ASN A 72 -18.78 -0.69 0.55
CA ASN A 72 -20.22 -0.47 0.40
C ASN A 72 -20.55 0.72 -0.51
N ILE A 73 -19.56 1.56 -0.87
CA ILE A 73 -19.78 2.71 -1.77
C ILE A 73 -18.95 2.57 -3.05
N TRP A 74 -17.63 2.44 -2.95
CA TRP A 74 -16.73 2.37 -4.11
C TRP A 74 -16.98 1.12 -4.96
N ASN A 75 -16.89 -0.08 -4.37
CA ASN A 75 -17.01 -1.33 -5.13
C ASN A 75 -18.36 -1.43 -5.89
N PRO A 76 -19.54 -1.18 -5.27
CA PRO A 76 -20.81 -1.25 -5.98
C PRO A 76 -20.94 -0.22 -7.10
N ILE A 77 -20.39 0.99 -6.93
CA ILE A 77 -20.42 2.03 -7.97
C ILE A 77 -19.53 1.61 -9.15
N VAL A 78 -18.31 1.13 -8.89
CA VAL A 78 -17.41 0.64 -9.94
C VAL A 78 -18.04 -0.52 -10.70
N GLU A 79 -18.68 -1.47 -10.02
CA GLU A 79 -19.41 -2.56 -10.68
C GLU A 79 -20.52 -2.04 -11.61
N GLN A 80 -21.29 -1.03 -11.18
CA GLN A 80 -22.32 -0.44 -12.03
C GLN A 80 -21.74 0.22 -13.29
N ILE A 81 -20.58 0.88 -13.20
CA ILE A 81 -19.87 1.39 -14.38
C ILE A 81 -19.44 0.24 -15.29
N MET A 82 -18.81 -0.79 -14.73
CA MET A 82 -18.28 -1.95 -15.48
C MET A 82 -19.38 -2.75 -16.19
N TYR A 83 -20.58 -2.80 -15.62
CA TYR A 83 -21.76 -3.40 -16.25
C TYR A 83 -22.55 -2.45 -17.16
N GLY A 84 -22.07 -1.22 -17.37
CA GLY A 84 -22.72 -0.23 -18.24
C GLY A 84 -24.06 0.28 -17.71
N LYS A 85 -24.33 0.16 -16.41
CA LYS A 85 -25.58 0.60 -15.78
C LYS A 85 -25.62 2.11 -15.55
N ILE A 86 -24.46 2.72 -15.30
CA ILE A 86 -24.29 4.17 -15.12
C ILE A 86 -23.03 4.65 -15.86
N THR A 87 -23.01 5.94 -16.23
CA THR A 87 -21.81 6.57 -16.82
C THR A 87 -20.80 6.94 -15.72
N PRO A 88 -19.49 7.05 -16.05
CA PRO A 88 -18.49 7.54 -15.11
C PRO A 88 -18.83 8.91 -14.50
N ASP A 89 -19.39 9.84 -15.30
CA ASP A 89 -19.79 11.17 -14.81
C ASP A 89 -20.87 11.11 -13.74
N LYS A 90 -21.90 10.27 -13.96
CA LYS A 90 -22.97 10.06 -12.98
C LYS A 90 -22.43 9.37 -11.73
N ALA A 91 -21.61 8.34 -11.90
CA ALA A 91 -20.97 7.61 -10.82
C ALA A 91 -20.10 8.51 -9.93
N ALA A 92 -19.39 9.47 -10.51
CA ALA A 92 -18.54 10.40 -9.75
C ALA A 92 -19.35 11.30 -8.80
N VAL A 93 -20.54 11.74 -9.24
CA VAL A 93 -21.47 12.52 -8.42
C VAL A 93 -22.01 11.65 -7.28
N GLU A 94 -22.56 10.48 -7.60
CA GLU A 94 -23.13 9.55 -6.61
C GLU A 94 -22.10 9.12 -5.56
N PHE A 95 -20.87 8.80 -5.99
CA PHE A 95 -19.78 8.44 -5.08
C PHE A 95 -19.44 9.57 -4.12
N ARG A 96 -19.28 10.80 -4.62
CA ARG A 96 -18.90 11.95 -3.79
C ARG A 96 -19.96 12.24 -2.73
N GLU A 97 -21.23 12.20 -3.09
CA GLU A 97 -22.34 12.43 -2.16
C GLU A 97 -22.39 11.37 -1.07
N ALA A 98 -22.30 10.09 -1.45
CA ALA A 98 -22.35 8.96 -0.52
C ALA A 98 -21.15 8.96 0.45
N VAL A 99 -19.93 9.22 -0.04
CA VAL A 99 -18.73 9.29 0.80
C VAL A 99 -18.78 10.47 1.77
N ASN A 100 -19.18 11.65 1.30
CA ASN A 100 -19.31 12.82 2.18
C ASN A 100 -20.29 12.56 3.31
N LYS A 101 -21.43 11.95 3.00
CA LYS A 101 -22.40 11.55 4.02
C LYS A 101 -21.77 10.56 5.01
N ARG A 102 -21.12 9.51 4.51
CA ARG A 102 -20.58 8.44 5.36
C ARG A 102 -19.44 8.90 6.28
N LEU A 103 -18.55 9.77 5.81
CA LEU A 103 -17.41 10.28 6.58
C LEU A 103 -17.79 11.40 7.56
N GLN A 104 -18.98 12.00 7.43
CA GLN A 104 -19.51 13.00 8.36
C GLN A 104 -20.30 12.36 9.52
N GLU A 105 -20.75 11.11 9.36
CA GLU A 105 -21.39 10.32 10.41
C GLU A 105 -20.32 9.85 11.43
N LYS A 106 -20.45 10.31 12.68
CA LYS A 106 -19.52 9.98 13.78
C LYS A 106 -19.64 8.52 14.23
#